data_AF-A0A5B0AQR3-F1
#
_entry.id   AF-A0A5B0AQR3-F1
#
_cell.length_a   1.000
_cell.length_b   1.000
_cell.length_c   1.000
_cell.angle_alpha   90.00
_cell.angle_beta   90.00
_cell.angle_gamma   90.00
#
_symmetry.space_group_name_H-M   'P 1'
#
loop_
_entity.id
_entity.type
_entity.pdbx_description
1 polymer ?
#
loop_
_entity_poly.entity_id
_entity_poly.type
_entity_poly.pdbx_seq_one_letter_code
_entity_poly.pdbx_strand_id
1 'polypeptide(L)'
;MTPFTSGSVGRRSIAALVCGALATGGLAAVGATALAPGSASASSHREAPLISGQPQYDNTDVYAFASPDKPDTTTIVANWIPFEEPAGGPNFFPFAEDAQYDLHIDNNGDAQGELVFRYTFRTHTKNDKTFLYNTGPVESLDDPDLNITQTYDIDLLQLKDQQLVKRTKVADDVPVAPSNVGKASMPDYAKLRDQAIHELPGGATTFAGQADDPFFLDLRVFDLLYGGNLSEVGNDTLKGYNVNTVALQVPNDMIQESAEQPIVGIWSTTQRKNASGHFRQVSRLGMPLVNEVVNPIKDKDKFNASAPWNDGDFLKNVTNPELPKLIEAIYKIKAPDEPRNDLVDVFLKGVKGLNQPPHVRPSEMLRLNTSIKPSAEEKRLGVLDGDNAGFPNGRRLGDDVLDIALQVVEGELVGSKNDLGDAVDKNDQKFGAAFPYVALPTSGSRGPLAKGTTGTNDVRNQLGDALQPAGGATGTGGMDDTTLIAVSAASGAAGFLLVGTALLWWRGRRRAY
;
A
#
# COMPACT_ATOMS: atom_id res chain seq x y z
N MET A 1 65.79 -52.73 -34.70
CA MET A 1 66.07 -51.49 -33.96
C MET A 1 65.00 -51.28 -32.91
N THR A 2 65.12 -52.06 -31.85
CA THR A 2 64.67 -51.78 -30.49
C THR A 2 65.90 -51.15 -29.77
N PRO A 3 65.82 -50.55 -28.55
CA PRO A 3 64.64 -50.36 -27.68
C PRO A 3 64.71 -49.10 -26.73
N PHE A 4 63.73 -49.04 -25.82
CA PHE A 4 63.75 -48.48 -24.44
C PHE A 4 63.68 -46.95 -24.25
N THR A 5 62.66 -46.37 -23.62
CA THR A 5 62.09 -46.53 -22.24
C THR A 5 63.00 -46.08 -21.09
N SER A 6 62.33 -45.45 -20.12
CA SER A 6 62.66 -45.23 -18.70
C SER A 6 63.01 -43.78 -18.36
N GLY A 7 62.54 -43.19 -17.26
CA GLY A 7 61.81 -43.76 -16.14
C GLY A 7 60.95 -42.73 -15.44
N SER A 8 59.70 -43.13 -15.25
CA SER A 8 58.83 -42.67 -14.18
C SER A 8 59.34 -43.15 -12.82
N VAL A 9 58.88 -42.44 -11.77
CA VAL A 9 58.66 -42.89 -10.38
C VAL A 9 59.79 -42.68 -9.38
N GLY A 10 59.52 -41.77 -8.44
CA GLY A 10 59.54 -42.11 -7.01
C GLY A 10 59.74 -40.90 -6.09
N ARG A 11 58.98 -40.67 -5.03
CA ARG A 11 57.71 -41.23 -4.52
C ARG A 11 57.38 -40.46 -3.21
N ARG A 12 56.09 -40.21 -2.97
CA ARG A 12 55.41 -40.02 -1.66
C ARG A 12 55.63 -38.64 -1.01
N SER A 13 54.58 -37.89 -0.64
CA SER A 13 53.56 -38.22 0.37
C SER A 13 52.25 -37.45 0.10
N ILE A 14 51.08 -38.08 0.01
CA ILE A 14 50.06 -38.37 1.06
C ILE A 14 49.27 -37.13 1.55
N ALA A 15 47.94 -37.23 1.38
CA ALA A 15 46.82 -36.51 2.04
C ALA A 15 46.52 -35.07 1.59
N ALA A 16 45.27 -34.58 1.45
CA ALA A 16 43.91 -35.12 1.44
C ALA A 16 42.97 -33.96 1.02
N LEU A 17 41.74 -34.31 0.62
CA LEU A 17 40.52 -33.47 0.54
C LEU A 17 40.35 -32.53 -0.67
N VAL A 18 39.69 -33.05 -1.72
CA VAL A 18 38.78 -32.27 -2.56
C VAL A 18 37.48 -33.06 -2.74
N CYS A 19 36.42 -32.60 -2.09
CA CYS A 19 35.05 -32.91 -2.43
C CYS A 19 34.31 -31.59 -2.67
N GLY A 20 33.59 -31.51 -3.79
CA GLY A 20 32.46 -30.60 -3.96
C GLY A 20 32.70 -29.36 -4.81
N ALA A 21 32.69 -29.51 -6.13
CA ALA A 21 31.98 -28.59 -7.04
C ALA A 21 32.12 -29.06 -8.49
N LEU A 22 31.21 -29.94 -8.93
CA LEU A 22 30.91 -30.13 -10.35
C LEU A 22 29.41 -30.30 -10.48
N ALA A 23 28.76 -29.24 -10.94
CA ALA A 23 27.73 -29.25 -11.98
C ALA A 23 26.97 -27.93 -11.92
N THR A 24 27.28 -27.03 -12.84
CA THR A 24 26.36 -26.62 -13.91
C THR A 24 27.01 -25.51 -14.71
N GLY A 25 27.52 -25.88 -15.87
CA GLY A 25 28.03 -24.96 -16.87
C GLY A 25 28.08 -25.68 -18.19
N GLY A 26 27.07 -25.44 -19.02
CA GLY A 26 27.14 -25.71 -20.45
C GLY A 26 26.03 -26.61 -20.98
N LEU A 27 24.97 -25.98 -21.49
CA LEU A 27 24.55 -26.24 -22.87
C LEU A 27 23.88 -24.98 -23.43
N ALA A 28 24.35 -24.66 -24.64
CA ALA A 28 24.14 -23.42 -25.34
C ALA A 28 22.85 -23.40 -26.16
N ALA A 29 22.34 -22.19 -26.34
CA ALA A 29 21.53 -21.67 -27.44
C ALA A 29 21.14 -22.64 -28.58
N VAL A 30 19.87 -23.06 -28.59
CA VAL A 30 19.05 -23.21 -29.82
C VAL A 30 17.60 -22.96 -29.40
N GLY A 31 16.99 -21.83 -29.82
CA GLY A 31 15.59 -21.54 -29.51
C GLY A 31 15.21 -20.06 -29.61
N ALA A 32 15.47 -19.41 -30.73
CA ALA A 32 14.76 -18.20 -31.09
C ALA A 32 13.34 -18.60 -31.53
N THR A 33 12.40 -18.63 -30.58
CA THR A 33 10.94 -18.40 -30.68
C THR A 33 10.26 -18.97 -29.42
N ALA A 34 9.26 -18.23 -28.93
CA ALA A 34 8.38 -18.52 -27.80
C ALA A 34 8.82 -17.99 -26.41
N LEU A 35 8.05 -16.97 -25.97
CA LEU A 35 7.73 -16.64 -24.58
C LEU A 35 8.88 -16.08 -23.71
N ALA A 36 9.15 -14.79 -23.85
CA ALA A 36 9.68 -14.02 -22.73
C ALA A 36 8.60 -13.98 -21.62
N PRO A 37 8.94 -14.26 -20.35
CA PRO A 37 7.98 -14.28 -19.25
C PRO A 37 7.33 -12.91 -19.09
N GLY A 38 5.99 -12.91 -19.03
CA GLY A 38 5.19 -11.71 -18.88
C GLY A 38 5.45 -11.04 -17.54
N SER A 39 5.59 -9.73 -17.55
CA SER A 39 5.46 -8.91 -16.35
C SER A 39 3.99 -8.91 -15.91
N ALA A 40 3.62 -9.86 -15.06
CA ALA A 40 2.47 -9.73 -14.19
C ALA A 40 3.02 -9.40 -12.79
N SER A 41 2.86 -8.16 -12.35
CA SER A 41 3.04 -7.79 -10.95
C SER A 41 1.70 -7.26 -10.50
N ALA A 42 1.02 -8.04 -9.68
CA ALA A 42 -0.39 -7.93 -9.39
C ALA A 42 -0.60 -7.67 -7.90
N SER A 43 -1.49 -6.72 -7.61
CA SER A 43 -2.24 -6.52 -6.37
C SER A 43 -3.34 -5.49 -6.64
N SER A 44 -4.30 -5.29 -5.72
CA SER A 44 -5.09 -4.04 -5.57
C SER A 44 -4.21 -2.78 -5.62
N HIS A 45 -2.99 -3.01 -5.20
CA HIS A 45 -1.86 -2.15 -5.21
C HIS A 45 -1.12 -2.34 -6.53
N ARG A 46 -1.42 -1.55 -7.56
CA ARG A 46 -0.93 -1.69 -8.96
C ARG A 46 -1.79 -2.61 -9.81
N GLU A 47 -3.09 -2.57 -9.59
CA GLU A 47 -4.11 -3.42 -10.19
C GLU A 47 -4.27 -3.19 -11.70
N ALA A 48 -4.07 -1.97 -12.18
CA ALA A 48 -4.14 -1.63 -13.61
C ALA A 48 -2.76 -1.34 -14.25
N PRO A 49 -2.55 -1.68 -15.54
CA PRO A 49 -1.27 -1.45 -16.22
C PRO A 49 -0.76 -0.01 -16.11
N LEU A 50 -1.60 1.01 -16.33
CA LEU A 50 -1.16 2.41 -16.33
C LEU A 50 -0.82 2.94 -14.94
N ILE A 51 -1.54 2.51 -13.92
CA ILE A 51 -1.35 2.99 -12.54
C ILE A 51 -0.17 2.32 -11.84
N SER A 52 0.17 1.09 -12.25
CA SER A 52 1.29 0.32 -11.71
C SER A 52 2.66 1.03 -11.77
N GLY A 53 2.84 1.95 -12.73
CA GLY A 53 4.04 2.76 -12.88
C GLY A 53 4.00 4.10 -12.15
N GLN A 54 2.90 4.40 -11.44
CA GLN A 54 2.63 5.71 -10.87
C GLN A 54 1.96 5.59 -9.48
N PRO A 55 2.65 4.99 -8.49
CA PRO A 55 2.06 4.60 -7.20
C PRO A 55 1.44 5.76 -6.41
N GLN A 56 1.89 7.00 -6.61
CA GLN A 56 1.33 8.17 -5.92
C GLN A 56 -0.14 8.46 -6.26
N TYR A 57 -0.66 7.90 -7.36
CA TYR A 57 -2.05 8.07 -7.78
C TYR A 57 -2.88 6.79 -7.66
N ASP A 58 -2.26 5.74 -7.11
CA ASP A 58 -2.82 4.41 -7.03
C ASP A 58 -3.66 4.28 -5.77
N ASN A 59 -4.99 4.18 -5.94
CA ASN A 59 -5.91 3.91 -4.84
C ASN A 59 -5.80 2.45 -4.44
N THR A 60 -5.48 2.18 -3.18
CA THR A 60 -5.35 0.81 -2.70
C THR A 60 -6.62 0.31 -2.05
N ASP A 61 -7.23 1.08 -1.14
CA ASP A 61 -8.43 0.65 -0.43
C ASP A 61 -9.35 1.79 -0.04
N VAL A 62 -10.65 1.48 0.09
CA VAL A 62 -11.65 2.32 0.75
C VAL A 62 -12.33 1.52 1.84
N TYR A 63 -12.56 2.16 2.98
CA TYR A 63 -13.29 1.67 4.13
C TYR A 63 -14.34 2.70 4.52
N ALA A 64 -15.51 2.25 4.90
CA ALA A 64 -16.58 3.12 5.37
C ALA A 64 -17.44 2.38 6.38
N PHE A 65 -17.55 2.91 7.59
CA PHE A 65 -18.26 2.26 8.69
C PHE A 65 -18.81 3.28 9.69
N ALA A 66 -19.89 2.93 10.38
CA ALA A 66 -20.36 3.71 11.52
C ALA A 66 -19.27 3.73 12.61
N SER A 67 -18.91 4.91 13.11
CA SER A 67 -17.79 5.07 14.04
C SER A 67 -18.09 4.41 15.40
N PRO A 68 -17.28 3.43 15.86
CA PRO A 68 -17.57 2.70 17.11
C PRO A 68 -17.65 3.57 18.37
N ASP A 69 -16.77 4.57 18.50
CA ASP A 69 -16.69 5.50 19.63
C ASP A 69 -17.61 6.73 19.48
N LYS A 70 -18.15 6.99 18.27
CA LYS A 70 -19.10 8.07 17.99
C LYS A 70 -20.21 7.61 17.02
N PRO A 71 -21.18 6.79 17.47
CA PRO A 71 -22.11 6.06 16.57
C PRO A 71 -23.07 6.90 15.71
N ASP A 72 -23.15 8.21 15.96
CA ASP A 72 -23.88 9.19 15.15
C ASP A 72 -23.03 9.75 13.98
N THR A 73 -21.81 9.24 13.82
CA THR A 73 -20.88 9.60 12.76
C THR A 73 -20.48 8.39 11.93
N THR A 74 -20.03 8.66 10.71
CA THR A 74 -19.45 7.70 9.77
C THR A 74 -17.98 8.02 9.60
N THR A 75 -17.12 7.01 9.67
CA THR A 75 -15.71 7.12 9.29
C THR A 75 -15.49 6.56 7.90
N ILE A 76 -14.85 7.36 7.05
CA ILE A 76 -14.37 6.98 5.73
C ILE A 76 -12.86 7.01 5.76
N VAL A 77 -12.21 5.93 5.33
CA VAL A 77 -10.76 5.83 5.18
C VAL A 77 -10.47 5.46 3.75
N ALA A 78 -9.53 6.14 3.12
CA ALA A 78 -9.02 5.75 1.82
C ALA A 78 -7.49 5.78 1.81
N ASN A 79 -6.92 4.82 1.09
CA ASN A 79 -5.48 4.59 1.06
C ASN A 79 -4.93 4.74 -0.36
N TRP A 80 -3.66 5.14 -0.42
CA TRP A 80 -2.88 5.35 -1.62
C TRP A 80 -1.43 4.94 -1.41
N ILE A 81 -0.70 4.83 -2.52
CA ILE A 81 0.74 4.58 -2.53
C ILE A 81 1.02 3.22 -1.90
N PRO A 82 0.86 2.15 -2.66
CA PRO A 82 1.06 0.83 -2.12
C PRO A 82 2.52 0.52 -1.80
N PHE A 83 2.73 -0.48 -0.94
CA PHE A 83 4.03 -1.11 -0.69
C PHE A 83 5.11 -0.11 -0.25
N GLU A 84 4.75 0.83 0.62
CA GLU A 84 5.72 1.77 1.15
C GLU A 84 6.69 1.02 2.08
N GLU A 85 7.89 0.74 1.59
CA GLU A 85 8.94 0.20 2.45
C GLU A 85 9.29 1.22 3.53
N PRO A 86 9.15 0.90 4.83
CA PRO A 86 9.41 1.84 5.90
C PRO A 86 10.79 2.52 5.82
N ALA A 87 11.82 1.79 5.39
CA ALA A 87 13.18 2.31 5.22
C ALA A 87 13.41 2.98 3.85
N GLY A 88 12.38 3.57 3.24
CA GLY A 88 12.37 4.08 1.86
C GLY A 88 13.14 5.39 1.58
N GLY A 89 13.99 5.86 2.50
CA GLY A 89 14.75 7.12 2.30
C GLY A 89 15.70 7.10 1.10
N PRO A 90 16.23 8.27 0.65
CA PRO A 90 16.12 9.58 1.29
C PRO A 90 14.83 10.35 0.96
N ASN A 91 14.08 9.92 -0.07
CA ASN A 91 12.78 10.47 -0.41
C ASN A 91 11.71 9.51 0.07
N PHE A 92 10.97 9.90 1.09
CA PHE A 92 9.87 9.10 1.64
C PHE A 92 8.63 9.23 0.74
N PHE A 93 7.44 9.03 1.30
CA PHE A 93 6.21 8.83 0.53
C PHE A 93 5.26 10.03 0.66
N PRO A 94 5.51 11.17 -0.03
CA PRO A 94 4.57 12.27 -0.03
C PRO A 94 3.35 11.98 -0.91
N PHE A 95 2.20 12.55 -0.56
CA PHE A 95 1.08 12.69 -1.49
C PHE A 95 1.49 13.59 -2.67
N ALA A 96 0.95 13.33 -3.87
CA ALA A 96 1.27 14.10 -5.07
C ALA A 96 0.63 15.50 -5.05
N GLU A 97 1.37 16.50 -5.52
CA GLU A 97 0.91 17.90 -5.59
C GLU A 97 0.16 18.23 -6.90
N ASP A 98 0.27 17.37 -7.91
CA ASP A 98 -0.46 17.45 -9.17
C ASP A 98 -1.73 16.57 -9.18
N ALA A 99 -2.14 16.08 -8.01
CA ALA A 99 -3.31 15.22 -7.83
C ALA A 99 -4.44 15.86 -7.01
N GLN A 100 -5.64 15.30 -7.16
CA GLN A 100 -6.82 15.49 -6.32
C GLN A 100 -7.26 14.13 -5.84
N TYR A 101 -7.33 13.97 -4.52
CA TYR A 101 -7.74 12.74 -3.86
C TYR A 101 -9.16 12.95 -3.34
N ASP A 102 -10.13 12.31 -3.97
CA ASP A 102 -11.54 12.58 -3.78
C ASP A 102 -12.20 11.41 -3.02
N LEU A 103 -12.99 11.73 -1.99
CA LEU A 103 -13.98 10.82 -1.40
C LEU A 103 -15.37 11.24 -1.88
N HIS A 104 -16.09 10.34 -2.54
CA HIS A 104 -17.41 10.60 -3.10
C HIS A 104 -18.51 9.96 -2.26
N ILE A 105 -19.65 10.64 -2.16
CA ILE A 105 -20.88 10.14 -1.53
C ILE A 105 -22.04 10.24 -2.53
N ASP A 106 -22.64 9.10 -2.87
CA ASP A 106 -23.96 8.97 -3.51
C ASP A 106 -24.99 8.77 -2.39
N ASN A 107 -25.94 9.69 -2.21
CA ASN A 107 -26.92 9.58 -1.13
C ASN A 107 -28.35 9.31 -1.60
N ASN A 108 -28.57 9.13 -2.91
CA ASN A 108 -29.89 8.90 -3.48
C ASN A 108 -29.99 7.59 -4.31
N GLY A 109 -28.87 6.90 -4.53
CA GLY A 109 -28.81 5.60 -5.19
C GLY A 109 -28.72 5.65 -6.72
N ASP A 110 -28.56 6.81 -7.34
CA ASP A 110 -28.52 6.95 -8.80
C ASP A 110 -27.14 6.70 -9.45
N ALA A 111 -26.14 6.39 -8.60
CA ALA A 111 -24.73 6.18 -8.91
C ALA A 111 -23.94 7.44 -9.33
N GLN A 112 -24.43 8.63 -8.98
CA GLN A 112 -23.74 9.90 -9.10
C GLN A 112 -23.43 10.42 -7.69
N GLY A 113 -22.27 11.05 -7.51
CA GLY A 113 -21.88 11.57 -6.20
C GLY A 113 -22.49 12.94 -5.97
N GLU A 114 -23.34 13.10 -4.97
CA GLU A 114 -23.85 14.41 -4.52
C GLU A 114 -22.79 15.20 -3.76
N LEU A 115 -21.92 14.51 -3.01
CA LEU A 115 -20.86 15.14 -2.21
C LEU A 115 -19.50 14.59 -2.61
N VAL A 116 -18.52 15.50 -2.75
CA VAL A 116 -17.12 15.14 -2.95
C VAL A 116 -16.27 15.89 -1.93
N PHE A 117 -15.58 15.16 -1.06
CA PHE A 117 -14.52 15.70 -0.20
C PHE A 117 -13.20 15.57 -0.94
N ARG A 118 -12.71 16.69 -1.45
CA ARG A 118 -11.50 16.74 -2.27
C ARG A 118 -10.30 17.19 -1.46
N TYR A 119 -9.33 16.32 -1.32
CA TYR A 119 -8.03 16.60 -0.71
C TYR A 119 -7.01 17.03 -1.79
N THR A 120 -6.28 18.11 -1.50
CA THR A 120 -5.12 18.54 -2.30
C THR A 120 -3.96 18.87 -1.40
N PHE A 121 -2.78 18.41 -1.77
CA PHE A 121 -1.58 18.46 -0.92
C PHE A 121 -0.55 19.46 -1.45
N ARG A 122 0.26 19.99 -0.53
CA ARG A 122 1.44 20.80 -0.82
C ARG A 122 2.61 20.34 0.03
N THR A 123 3.78 20.28 -0.57
CA THR A 123 5.03 19.91 0.11
C THR A 123 5.86 21.16 0.37
N HIS A 124 6.40 21.25 1.59
CA HIS A 124 7.30 22.33 1.98
C HIS A 124 8.64 21.74 2.43
N THR A 125 9.72 22.27 1.88
CA THR A 125 11.10 21.89 2.23
C THR A 125 11.77 23.06 2.93
N LYS A 126 12.16 22.88 4.20
CA LYS A 126 12.78 23.95 5.01
C LYS A 126 14.25 24.19 4.63
N ASN A 127 14.97 23.13 4.28
CA ASN A 127 16.39 23.11 3.94
C ASN A 127 16.64 22.19 2.74
N ASP A 128 16.80 22.79 1.56
CA ASP A 128 17.10 22.12 0.29
C ASP A 128 18.59 21.74 0.12
N LYS A 129 19.44 22.06 1.11
CA LYS A 129 20.88 21.78 1.08
C LYS A 129 21.26 20.43 1.71
N THR A 130 20.28 19.68 2.19
CA THR A 130 20.48 18.34 2.78
C THR A 130 19.54 17.33 2.15
N PHE A 131 19.96 16.06 2.10
CA PHE A 131 19.10 14.95 1.69
C PHE A 131 18.26 14.39 2.85
N LEU A 132 18.45 14.91 4.07
CA LEU A 132 17.79 14.40 5.27
C LEU A 132 16.33 14.85 5.34
N TYR A 133 15.44 13.92 5.67
CA TYR A 133 14.03 14.19 5.96
C TYR A 133 13.84 15.01 7.24
N ASN A 134 14.76 14.86 8.19
CA ASN A 134 14.83 15.64 9.42
C ASN A 134 16.30 15.81 9.86
N THR A 135 16.64 16.94 10.49
CA THR A 135 18.01 17.29 10.90
C THR A 135 18.33 16.99 12.37
N GLY A 136 17.33 16.59 13.14
CA GLY A 136 17.41 16.21 14.55
C GLY A 136 16.14 15.45 14.97
N PRO A 137 16.02 15.03 16.24
CA PRO A 137 14.80 14.40 16.75
C PRO A 137 13.59 15.33 16.56
N VAL A 138 12.47 14.77 16.11
CA VAL A 138 11.21 15.47 15.83
C VAL A 138 10.18 15.02 16.86
N GLU A 139 9.72 15.97 17.68
CA GLU A 139 8.70 15.72 18.72
C GLU A 139 7.36 16.43 18.43
N SER A 140 7.33 17.30 17.43
CA SER A 140 6.16 18.08 17.01
C SER A 140 6.11 18.31 15.50
N LEU A 141 4.93 18.63 14.97
CA LEU A 141 4.77 18.88 13.53
C LEU A 141 5.40 20.21 13.05
N ASP A 142 5.56 21.18 13.96
CA ASP A 142 6.22 22.46 13.70
C ASP A 142 7.71 22.47 14.07
N ASP A 143 8.24 21.33 14.52
CA ASP A 143 9.64 21.17 14.92
C ASP A 143 10.59 21.70 13.82
N PRO A 144 11.55 22.60 14.14
CA PRO A 144 12.49 23.12 13.16
C PRO A 144 13.35 22.02 12.52
N ASP A 145 13.54 20.89 13.20
CA ASP A 145 14.30 19.75 12.68
C ASP A 145 13.51 18.89 11.68
N LEU A 146 12.18 19.02 11.57
CA LEU A 146 11.41 18.35 10.53
C LEU A 146 11.56 19.09 9.19
N ASN A 147 12.41 18.59 8.29
CA ASN A 147 12.81 19.29 7.07
C ASN A 147 11.74 19.25 5.97
N ILE A 148 11.14 18.08 5.75
CA ILE A 148 10.09 17.87 4.74
C ILE A 148 8.74 17.77 5.46
N THR A 149 7.83 18.67 5.13
CA THR A 149 6.44 18.69 5.66
C THR A 149 5.45 18.71 4.52
N GLN A 150 4.23 18.20 4.75
CA GLN A 150 3.11 18.41 3.84
C GLN A 150 1.92 19.03 4.57
N THR A 151 1.16 19.84 3.84
CA THR A 151 -0.16 20.33 4.27
C THR A 151 -1.21 19.97 3.24
N TYR A 152 -2.48 19.97 3.64
CA TYR A 152 -3.60 19.72 2.75
C TYR A 152 -4.77 20.67 2.97
N ASP A 153 -5.50 20.91 1.89
CA ASP A 153 -6.81 21.55 1.90
C ASP A 153 -7.88 20.47 1.68
N ILE A 154 -9.10 20.74 2.17
CA ILE A 154 -10.30 19.98 1.80
C ILE A 154 -11.34 20.94 1.22
N ASP A 155 -11.75 20.69 -0.02
CA ASP A 155 -12.95 21.29 -0.62
C ASP A 155 -14.11 20.29 -0.55
N LEU A 156 -15.22 20.67 0.09
CA LEU A 156 -16.50 19.98 -0.06
C LEU A 156 -17.23 20.52 -1.29
N LEU A 157 -17.37 19.67 -2.29
CA LEU A 157 -18.11 19.94 -3.53
C LEU A 157 -19.49 19.30 -3.43
N GLN A 158 -20.54 20.10 -3.64
CA GLN A 158 -21.91 19.64 -3.78
C GLN A 158 -22.28 19.65 -5.26
N LEU A 159 -22.65 18.49 -5.78
CA LEU A 159 -23.01 18.27 -7.16
C LEU A 159 -24.51 18.01 -7.28
N LYS A 160 -25.07 18.36 -8.44
CA LYS A 160 -26.40 17.95 -8.88
C LYS A 160 -26.34 17.66 -10.37
N ASP A 161 -26.78 16.48 -10.79
CA ASP A 161 -26.68 16.06 -12.19
C ASP A 161 -25.24 16.20 -12.75
N GLN A 162 -24.23 15.83 -11.93
CA GLN A 162 -22.79 16.00 -12.17
C GLN A 162 -22.30 17.45 -12.34
N GLN A 163 -23.14 18.45 -12.12
CA GLN A 163 -22.75 19.86 -12.16
C GLN A 163 -22.45 20.37 -10.76
N LEU A 164 -21.35 21.10 -10.61
CA LEU A 164 -21.01 21.76 -9.36
C LEU A 164 -22.04 22.84 -9.03
N VAL A 165 -22.75 22.67 -7.92
CA VAL A 165 -23.74 23.63 -7.42
C VAL A 165 -23.12 24.52 -6.34
N LYS A 166 -22.29 23.93 -5.46
CA LYS A 166 -21.65 24.66 -4.37
C LYS A 166 -20.29 24.06 -4.05
N ARG A 167 -19.31 24.93 -3.79
CA ARG A 167 -18.00 24.58 -3.22
C ARG A 167 -17.85 25.26 -1.87
N THR A 168 -17.40 24.50 -0.88
CA THR A 168 -17.07 25.01 0.46
C THR A 168 -15.67 24.53 0.82
N LYS A 169 -14.73 25.43 1.11
CA LYS A 169 -13.45 25.05 1.69
C LYS A 169 -13.68 24.70 3.16
N VAL A 170 -13.50 23.44 3.53
CA VAL A 170 -13.74 22.93 4.89
C VAL A 170 -12.44 22.76 5.70
N ALA A 171 -11.30 22.67 5.02
CA ALA A 171 -9.98 22.69 5.62
C ALA A 171 -9.01 23.51 4.74
N ASP A 172 -8.09 24.22 5.38
CA ASP A 172 -7.07 25.06 4.74
C ASP A 172 -5.74 24.84 5.45
N ASP A 173 -4.72 24.40 4.72
CA ASP A 173 -3.35 24.24 5.23
C ASP A 173 -3.21 23.35 6.49
N VAL A 174 -3.97 22.25 6.56
CA VAL A 174 -3.91 21.29 7.68
C VAL A 174 -2.66 20.42 7.54
N PRO A 175 -1.87 20.18 8.60
CA PRO A 175 -0.64 19.39 8.49
C PRO A 175 -0.92 17.89 8.28
N VAL A 176 -0.08 17.26 7.46
CA VAL A 176 0.00 15.81 7.26
C VAL A 176 0.96 15.22 8.30
N ALA A 177 0.62 14.07 8.89
CA ALA A 177 1.58 13.34 9.73
C ALA A 177 2.80 12.90 8.89
N PRO A 178 4.04 13.20 9.31
CA PRO A 178 5.23 12.87 8.55
C PRO A 178 5.44 11.36 8.45
N SER A 179 6.19 10.87 7.45
CA SER A 179 6.52 9.44 7.34
C SER A 179 7.34 8.97 8.56
N ASN A 180 7.14 7.73 9.03
CA ASN A 180 7.85 7.20 10.21
C ASN A 180 9.30 6.79 9.86
N VAL A 181 10.19 7.79 9.81
CA VAL A 181 11.60 7.61 9.40
C VAL A 181 12.36 6.62 10.29
N GLY A 182 12.09 6.61 11.60
CA GLY A 182 12.85 5.79 12.54
C GLY A 182 12.86 6.33 13.95
N LYS A 183 13.10 5.47 14.94
CA LYS A 183 13.10 5.83 16.37
C LYS A 183 14.11 6.91 16.77
N ALA A 184 15.21 7.03 16.05
CA ALA A 184 16.19 8.10 16.31
C ALA A 184 15.68 9.47 15.84
N SER A 185 14.95 9.50 14.73
CA SER A 185 14.33 10.70 14.18
C SER A 185 13.02 11.06 14.88
N MET A 186 12.21 10.07 15.22
CA MET A 186 10.84 10.23 15.74
C MET A 186 10.67 9.29 16.94
N PRO A 187 11.20 9.68 18.12
CA PRO A 187 11.27 8.80 19.29
C PRO A 187 9.90 8.41 19.84
N ASP A 188 8.90 9.29 19.72
CA ASP A 188 7.50 9.04 20.06
C ASP A 188 6.60 9.36 18.85
N TYR A 189 6.65 8.50 17.84
CA TYR A 189 5.91 8.69 16.61
C TYR A 189 4.38 8.72 16.81
N ALA A 190 3.86 7.98 17.80
CA ALA A 190 2.43 7.97 18.11
C ALA A 190 1.96 9.38 18.51
N LYS A 191 2.65 9.98 19.49
CA LYS A 191 2.38 11.36 19.93
C LYS A 191 2.58 12.38 18.82
N LEU A 192 3.56 12.18 17.94
CA LEU A 192 3.78 13.04 16.77
C LEU A 192 2.61 12.96 15.78
N ARG A 193 2.15 11.74 15.46
CA ARG A 193 1.03 11.49 14.54
C ARG A 193 -0.29 12.04 15.08
N ASP A 194 -0.55 11.92 16.38
CA ASP A 194 -1.79 12.40 17.01
C ASP A 194 -2.00 13.91 16.81
N GLN A 195 -0.92 14.69 16.63
CA GLN A 195 -0.99 16.13 16.33
C GLN A 195 -1.57 16.43 14.94
N ALA A 196 -1.64 15.45 14.04
CA ALA A 196 -2.19 15.60 12.68
C ALA A 196 -3.70 15.29 12.61
N ILE A 197 -4.33 14.94 13.73
CA ILE A 197 -5.79 14.81 13.83
C ILE A 197 -6.38 16.21 13.98
N HIS A 198 -7.25 16.60 13.07
CA HIS A 198 -7.80 17.95 13.01
C HIS A 198 -9.33 17.95 13.02
N GLU A 199 -9.92 18.70 13.95
CA GLU A 199 -11.37 18.95 13.96
C GLU A 199 -11.76 19.89 12.82
N LEU A 200 -12.88 19.60 12.17
CA LEU A 200 -13.41 20.38 11.06
C LEU A 200 -14.74 21.05 11.44
N PRO A 201 -15.13 22.10 10.70
CA PRO A 201 -16.47 22.67 10.83
C PRO A 201 -17.56 21.61 10.69
N GLY A 202 -18.66 21.80 11.43
CA GLY A 202 -19.82 20.89 11.34
C GLY A 202 -19.63 19.56 12.06
N GLY A 203 -18.69 19.45 13.00
CA GLY A 203 -18.51 18.24 13.83
C GLY A 203 -17.74 17.11 13.16
N ALA A 204 -17.13 17.37 12.00
CA ALA A 204 -16.27 16.41 11.31
C ALA A 204 -14.85 16.40 11.89
N THR A 205 -14.06 15.39 11.58
CA THR A 205 -12.64 15.27 11.97
C THR A 205 -11.87 14.61 10.83
N THR A 206 -10.67 15.10 10.54
CA THR A 206 -9.82 14.61 9.45
C THR A 206 -8.43 14.22 9.94
N PHE A 207 -7.81 13.31 9.21
CA PHE A 207 -6.41 12.91 9.35
C PHE A 207 -5.84 12.63 7.96
N ALA A 208 -4.57 12.96 7.74
CA ALA A 208 -3.81 12.49 6.58
C ALA A 208 -2.37 12.15 7.00
N GLY A 209 -1.84 11.06 6.45
CA GLY A 209 -0.45 10.65 6.65
C GLY A 209 -0.27 9.15 6.50
N GLN A 210 0.96 8.70 6.78
CA GLN A 210 1.33 7.30 6.66
C GLN A 210 0.62 6.43 7.72
N ALA A 211 0.13 5.26 7.32
CA ALA A 211 -0.40 4.23 8.20
C ALA A 211 0.16 2.86 7.80
N ASP A 212 0.08 1.92 8.72
CA ASP A 212 0.21 0.50 8.38
C ASP A 212 -0.91 0.12 7.41
N ASP A 213 -0.62 -0.77 6.46
CA ASP A 213 -1.60 -1.18 5.46
C ASP A 213 -2.74 -1.95 6.13
N PRO A 214 -3.98 -1.41 6.18
CA PRO A 214 -5.06 -2.10 6.85
C PRO A 214 -5.54 -3.33 6.08
N PHE A 215 -5.20 -3.44 4.79
CA PHE A 215 -5.57 -4.59 4.02
C PHE A 215 -4.63 -5.74 4.34
N PHE A 216 -5.20 -6.91 4.58
CA PHE A 216 -4.45 -8.11 4.90
C PHE A 216 -4.85 -9.19 3.91
N LEU A 217 -3.84 -9.72 3.24
CA LEU A 217 -3.97 -10.82 2.32
C LEU A 217 -2.61 -11.40 2.01
N ASP A 218 -2.65 -12.58 1.44
CA ASP A 218 -1.50 -13.16 0.78
C ASP A 218 -1.52 -12.78 -0.70
N LEU A 219 -0.53 -12.06 -1.26
CA LEU A 219 -0.54 -11.66 -2.66
C LEU A 219 -0.06 -12.75 -3.61
N ARG A 220 0.33 -13.90 -3.06
CA ARG A 220 0.71 -15.07 -3.86
C ARG A 220 -0.48 -15.67 -4.62
N VAL A 221 -1.70 -15.09 -4.53
CA VAL A 221 -2.83 -15.41 -5.44
C VAL A 221 -2.45 -15.30 -6.89
N PHE A 222 -1.57 -14.38 -7.20
CA PHE A 222 -1.17 -14.15 -8.58
C PHE A 222 -0.02 -15.07 -8.99
N ASP A 223 0.62 -15.78 -8.06
CA ASP A 223 1.45 -16.94 -8.37
C ASP A 223 0.53 -18.15 -8.62
N LEU A 224 -0.14 -18.12 -9.79
CA LEU A 224 -1.09 -19.11 -10.29
C LEU A 224 -2.06 -19.59 -9.19
N LEU A 225 -2.86 -18.65 -8.67
CA LEU A 225 -3.81 -18.89 -7.57
C LEU A 225 -3.14 -19.51 -6.33
N TYR A 226 -1.99 -19.03 -5.84
CA TYR A 226 -1.21 -19.59 -4.71
C TYR A 226 -0.65 -21.00 -4.93
N GLY A 227 0.08 -21.14 -6.03
CA GLY A 227 0.94 -22.28 -6.33
C GLY A 227 0.20 -23.52 -6.85
N GLY A 228 -1.09 -23.41 -7.19
CA GLY A 228 -1.88 -24.46 -7.83
C GLY A 228 -2.21 -25.69 -6.96
N ASN A 229 -1.83 -25.67 -5.69
CA ASN A 229 -2.21 -26.66 -4.67
C ASN A 229 -2.51 -26.03 -3.31
N LEU A 230 -2.61 -24.69 -3.25
CA LEU A 230 -2.82 -23.90 -2.03
C LEU A 230 -1.74 -24.06 -0.95
N SER A 231 -0.55 -24.58 -1.28
CA SER A 231 0.54 -24.72 -0.31
C SER A 231 1.17 -23.40 0.11
N GLU A 232 0.85 -22.33 -0.62
CA GLU A 232 1.42 -21.00 -0.45
C GLU A 232 0.41 -19.99 0.11
N VAL A 233 -0.61 -20.42 0.83
CA VAL A 233 -1.57 -19.54 1.52
C VAL A 233 -1.09 -19.19 2.94
N GLY A 234 -1.74 -18.22 3.59
CA GLY A 234 -1.56 -17.91 5.01
C GLY A 234 -0.35 -17.05 5.37
N ASN A 235 0.26 -16.36 4.40
CA ASN A 235 1.26 -15.34 4.69
C ASN A 235 0.75 -13.97 4.28
N ASP A 236 0.46 -13.13 5.26
CA ASP A 236 0.23 -11.71 5.01
C ASP A 236 1.46 -11.10 4.32
N THR A 237 1.29 -10.77 3.04
CA THR A 237 2.35 -10.21 2.19
C THR A 237 2.43 -8.69 2.25
N LEU A 238 1.41 -8.04 2.82
CA LEU A 238 1.40 -6.60 3.08
C LEU A 238 2.00 -6.28 4.44
N LYS A 239 2.06 -7.26 5.34
CA LYS A 239 2.71 -7.17 6.65
C LYS A 239 3.95 -6.27 6.68
N GLY A 240 3.82 -5.19 7.44
CA GLY A 240 4.87 -4.23 7.71
C GLY A 240 5.24 -3.31 6.54
N TYR A 241 4.52 -3.36 5.42
CA TYR A 241 4.47 -2.23 4.49
C TYR A 241 3.49 -1.18 5.01
N ASN A 242 3.71 0.05 4.57
CA ASN A 242 2.80 1.15 4.86
C ASN A 242 2.05 1.57 3.60
N VAL A 243 1.06 2.42 3.81
CA VAL A 243 0.33 3.18 2.80
C VAL A 243 0.14 4.62 3.27
N ASN A 244 -0.18 5.50 2.34
CA ASN A 244 -0.65 6.84 2.64
C ASN A 244 -2.16 6.85 2.80
N THR A 245 -2.64 7.33 3.94
CA THR A 245 -4.05 7.31 4.32
C THR A 245 -4.62 8.72 4.42
N VAL A 246 -5.85 8.91 3.93
CA VAL A 246 -6.73 9.98 4.42
C VAL A 246 -7.88 9.33 5.19
N ALA A 247 -8.24 9.91 6.33
CA ALA A 247 -9.40 9.50 7.10
C ALA A 247 -10.29 10.71 7.39
N LEU A 248 -11.60 10.51 7.30
CA LEU A 248 -12.62 11.53 7.50
C LEU A 248 -13.76 10.94 8.34
N GLN A 249 -13.98 11.47 9.54
CA GLN A 249 -15.16 11.20 10.36
C GLN A 249 -16.15 12.35 10.15
N VAL A 250 -17.38 12.03 9.73
CA VAL A 250 -18.44 13.02 9.46
C VAL A 250 -19.73 12.63 10.19
N PRO A 251 -20.51 13.59 10.70
CA PRO A 251 -21.87 13.32 11.16
C PRO A 251 -22.71 12.67 10.06
N ASN A 252 -23.55 11.71 10.44
CA ASN A 252 -24.36 10.96 9.49
C ASN A 252 -25.34 11.89 8.71
N ASP A 253 -25.89 12.90 9.38
CA ASP A 253 -26.81 13.88 8.76
C ASP A 253 -26.14 14.77 7.70
N MET A 254 -24.80 14.83 7.67
CA MET A 254 -24.06 15.56 6.64
C MET A 254 -24.02 14.83 5.30
N ILE A 255 -24.14 13.49 5.33
CA ILE A 255 -23.93 12.63 4.15
C ILE A 255 -25.21 11.94 3.66
N GLN A 256 -26.21 11.79 4.53
CA GLN A 256 -27.52 11.22 4.16
C GLN A 256 -28.35 12.19 3.30
N GLU A 257 -29.24 11.66 2.47
CA GLU A 257 -30.29 12.47 1.81
C GLU A 257 -31.33 12.96 2.83
N SER A 258 -31.71 12.10 3.77
CA SER A 258 -32.67 12.38 4.85
C SER A 258 -32.56 11.35 5.97
N ALA A 259 -33.17 11.60 7.12
CA ALA A 259 -33.23 10.63 8.21
C ALA A 259 -33.99 9.34 7.81
N GLU A 260 -34.95 9.44 6.90
CA GLU A 260 -35.68 8.32 6.32
C GLU A 260 -34.88 7.56 5.25
N GLN A 261 -33.78 8.15 4.76
CA GLN A 261 -32.85 7.53 3.83
C GLN A 261 -31.40 7.49 4.37
N PRO A 262 -31.08 6.52 5.25
CA PRO A 262 -29.78 6.44 5.90
C PRO A 262 -28.69 5.76 5.06
N ILE A 263 -29.00 5.33 3.84
CA ILE A 263 -28.09 4.53 3.00
C ILE A 263 -27.31 5.45 2.07
N VAL A 264 -25.98 5.30 2.09
CA VAL A 264 -25.06 6.05 1.23
C VAL A 264 -24.15 5.09 0.45
N GLY A 265 -23.81 5.47 -0.78
CA GLY A 265 -22.76 4.90 -1.61
C GLY A 265 -21.46 5.67 -1.47
N ILE A 266 -20.32 4.98 -1.31
CA ILE A 266 -19.02 5.60 -1.02
C ILE A 266 -17.94 4.97 -1.89
N TRP A 267 -17.12 5.80 -2.53
CA TRP A 267 -15.94 5.39 -3.28
C TRP A 267 -14.90 6.51 -3.27
N SER A 268 -13.66 6.18 -3.62
CA SER A 268 -12.58 7.14 -3.80
C SER A 268 -12.17 7.25 -5.27
N THR A 269 -11.58 8.39 -5.63
CA THR A 269 -10.92 8.55 -6.93
C THR A 269 -9.65 9.35 -6.79
N THR A 270 -8.73 9.15 -7.73
CA THR A 270 -7.61 10.06 -7.94
C THR A 270 -7.74 10.76 -9.28
N GLN A 271 -7.71 12.08 -9.28
CA GLN A 271 -7.54 12.88 -10.50
C GLN A 271 -6.13 13.44 -10.56
N ARG A 272 -5.52 13.41 -11.73
CA ARG A 272 -4.18 13.94 -11.97
C ARG A 272 -4.20 15.00 -13.05
N LYS A 273 -3.39 16.06 -12.90
CA LYS A 273 -3.16 17.03 -13.99
C LYS A 273 -2.45 16.35 -15.16
N ASN A 274 -3.04 16.46 -16.34
CA ASN A 274 -2.38 16.09 -17.59
C ASN A 274 -1.39 17.18 -18.06
N ALA A 275 -0.68 16.94 -19.16
CA ALA A 275 0.29 17.89 -19.72
C ALA A 275 -0.32 19.25 -20.13
N SER A 276 -1.64 19.33 -20.32
CA SER A 276 -2.36 20.58 -20.60
C SER A 276 -2.88 21.29 -19.35
N GLY A 277 -2.58 20.76 -18.15
CA GLY A 277 -3.01 21.33 -16.87
C GLY A 277 -4.42 20.95 -16.43
N HIS A 278 -5.14 20.10 -17.17
CA HIS A 278 -6.49 19.66 -16.82
C HIS A 278 -6.44 18.40 -15.96
N PHE A 279 -7.28 18.34 -14.92
CA PHE A 279 -7.46 17.13 -14.13
C PHE A 279 -8.22 16.05 -14.90
N ARG A 280 -7.75 14.82 -14.77
CA ARG A 280 -8.36 13.60 -15.33
C ARG A 280 -8.29 12.50 -14.29
N GLN A 281 -9.37 11.76 -14.12
CA GLN A 281 -9.37 10.59 -13.27
C GLN A 281 -8.42 9.53 -13.83
N VAL A 282 -7.58 8.97 -12.97
CA VAL A 282 -6.59 7.94 -13.30
C VAL A 282 -6.72 6.69 -12.45
N SER A 283 -7.48 6.75 -11.36
CA SER A 283 -7.78 5.63 -10.48
C SER A 283 -9.13 5.86 -9.78
N ARG A 284 -9.82 4.79 -9.45
CA ARG A 284 -11.00 4.78 -8.58
C ARG A 284 -11.10 3.46 -7.83
N LEU A 285 -11.75 3.49 -6.68
CA LEU A 285 -11.99 2.28 -5.90
C LEU A 285 -13.21 2.45 -4.99
N GLY A 286 -14.06 1.43 -4.89
CA GLY A 286 -15.20 1.40 -3.97
C GLY A 286 -15.30 0.05 -3.26
N MET A 287 -16.01 -0.90 -3.87
CA MET A 287 -16.02 -2.29 -3.43
C MET A 287 -14.63 -2.92 -3.60
N PRO A 288 -14.17 -3.69 -2.59
CA PRO A 288 -12.87 -4.34 -2.67
C PRO A 288 -12.88 -5.38 -3.80
N LEU A 289 -11.69 -5.64 -4.36
CA LEU A 289 -11.40 -6.74 -5.28
C LEU A 289 -12.01 -6.63 -6.70
N VAL A 290 -12.77 -5.58 -7.00
CA VAL A 290 -13.41 -5.43 -8.32
C VAL A 290 -12.38 -5.21 -9.42
N ASN A 291 -11.46 -4.25 -9.28
CA ASN A 291 -10.49 -4.00 -10.34
C ASN A 291 -9.35 -5.03 -10.32
N GLU A 292 -9.21 -5.79 -9.24
CA GLU A 292 -8.17 -6.77 -8.96
C GLU A 292 -8.44 -8.11 -9.60
N VAL A 293 -9.61 -8.69 -9.32
CA VAL A 293 -9.96 -10.08 -9.65
C VAL A 293 -11.33 -10.25 -10.28
N VAL A 294 -12.16 -9.21 -10.34
CA VAL A 294 -13.42 -9.23 -11.11
C VAL A 294 -13.17 -8.76 -12.55
N ASN A 295 -12.51 -7.61 -12.73
CA ASN A 295 -12.20 -7.09 -14.05
C ASN A 295 -10.98 -7.78 -14.66
N PRO A 296 -11.08 -8.26 -15.92
CA PRO A 296 -9.93 -8.75 -16.65
C PRO A 296 -9.00 -7.59 -17.01
N ILE A 297 -7.71 -7.86 -17.21
CA ILE A 297 -6.65 -6.87 -17.50
C ILE A 297 -7.06 -5.84 -18.56
N LYS A 298 -7.75 -6.27 -19.63
CA LYS A 298 -8.21 -5.42 -20.74
C LYS A 298 -9.15 -4.28 -20.31
N ASP A 299 -9.85 -4.45 -19.18
CA ASP A 299 -10.89 -3.53 -18.73
C ASP A 299 -10.40 -2.64 -17.58
N LYS A 300 -9.26 -2.96 -16.95
CA LYS A 300 -8.81 -2.31 -15.71
C LYS A 300 -8.49 -0.82 -15.83
N ASP A 301 -7.77 -0.43 -16.89
CA ASP A 301 -7.48 0.99 -17.15
C ASP A 301 -8.77 1.75 -17.50
N LYS A 302 -9.70 1.10 -18.23
CA LYS A 302 -11.00 1.69 -18.56
C LYS A 302 -11.84 1.88 -17.30
N PHE A 303 -11.83 0.91 -16.39
CA PHE A 303 -12.50 0.97 -15.10
C PHE A 303 -11.97 2.15 -14.28
N ASN A 304 -10.65 2.28 -14.15
CA ASN A 304 -10.00 3.39 -13.44
C ASN A 304 -10.33 4.77 -14.00
N ALA A 305 -10.54 4.87 -15.32
CA ALA A 305 -10.93 6.12 -15.99
C ALA A 305 -12.46 6.34 -16.07
N SER A 306 -13.27 5.40 -15.58
CA SER A 306 -14.75 5.45 -15.60
C SER A 306 -15.33 5.92 -14.28
N ALA A 307 -16.64 6.09 -14.19
CA ALA A 307 -17.33 6.47 -12.97
C ALA A 307 -18.49 5.50 -12.70
N PRO A 308 -18.99 5.37 -11.46
CA PRO A 308 -19.94 4.33 -11.10
C PRO A 308 -21.22 4.30 -11.95
N TRP A 309 -21.71 5.45 -12.42
CA TRP A 309 -22.84 5.49 -13.35
C TRP A 309 -22.57 4.78 -14.69
N ASN A 310 -21.32 4.54 -15.08
CA ASN A 310 -20.97 3.80 -16.29
C ASN A 310 -20.73 2.29 -16.05
N ASP A 311 -20.99 1.77 -14.86
CA ASP A 311 -20.61 0.39 -14.50
C ASP A 311 -21.37 -0.72 -15.23
N GLY A 312 -22.45 -0.36 -15.94
CA GLY A 312 -23.09 -1.25 -16.90
C GLY A 312 -22.12 -1.79 -17.96
N ASP A 313 -21.03 -1.07 -18.26
CA ASP A 313 -19.97 -1.50 -19.15
C ASP A 313 -19.19 -2.73 -18.64
N PHE A 314 -19.16 -2.95 -17.31
CA PHE A 314 -18.41 -4.02 -16.65
C PHE A 314 -19.33 -5.11 -16.07
N LEU A 315 -20.65 -4.96 -16.17
CA LEU A 315 -21.65 -5.84 -15.55
C LEU A 315 -21.42 -7.33 -15.87
N LYS A 316 -20.96 -7.64 -17.09
CA LYS A 316 -20.67 -9.02 -17.49
C LYS A 316 -19.57 -9.67 -16.66
N ASN A 317 -18.60 -8.89 -16.18
CA ASN A 317 -17.52 -9.40 -15.33
C ASN A 317 -18.05 -9.83 -13.95
N VAL A 318 -19.14 -9.20 -13.48
CA VAL A 318 -19.84 -9.59 -12.24
C VAL A 318 -20.78 -10.77 -12.47
N THR A 319 -21.55 -10.77 -13.56
CA THR A 319 -22.53 -11.85 -13.83
C THR A 319 -21.90 -13.14 -14.33
N ASN A 320 -20.70 -13.08 -14.89
CA ASN A 320 -19.97 -14.22 -15.46
C ASN A 320 -18.50 -14.25 -15.01
N PRO A 321 -18.24 -14.29 -13.69
CA PRO A 321 -16.91 -14.03 -13.13
C PRO A 321 -15.88 -15.05 -13.62
N GLU A 322 -14.65 -14.58 -13.83
CA GLU A 322 -13.52 -15.43 -14.23
C GLU A 322 -13.01 -16.30 -13.06
N LEU A 323 -13.02 -15.75 -11.84
CA LEU A 323 -12.41 -16.40 -10.68
C LEU A 323 -12.95 -17.82 -10.39
N PRO A 324 -14.28 -18.09 -10.33
CA PRO A 324 -14.77 -19.45 -10.14
C PRO A 324 -14.38 -20.44 -11.22
N LYS A 325 -14.25 -19.97 -12.47
CA LYS A 325 -13.82 -20.82 -13.58
C LYS A 325 -12.36 -21.22 -13.44
N LEU A 326 -11.51 -20.31 -12.96
CA LEU A 326 -10.10 -20.60 -12.66
C LEU A 326 -9.98 -21.58 -11.48
N ILE A 327 -10.76 -21.36 -10.42
CA ILE A 327 -10.81 -22.25 -9.25
C ILE A 327 -11.28 -23.66 -9.66
N GLU A 328 -12.33 -23.79 -10.47
CA GLU A 328 -12.78 -25.09 -10.99
C GLU A 328 -11.72 -25.76 -11.86
N ALA A 329 -11.07 -25.00 -12.75
CA ALA A 329 -10.04 -25.53 -13.63
C ALA A 329 -8.84 -26.08 -12.86
N ILE A 330 -8.39 -25.39 -11.81
CA ILE A 330 -7.18 -25.73 -11.04
C ILE A 330 -7.50 -26.75 -9.93
N TYR A 331 -8.51 -26.47 -9.11
CA TYR A 331 -8.79 -27.19 -7.87
C TYR A 331 -9.94 -28.19 -7.95
N LYS A 332 -10.68 -28.23 -9.07
CA LYS A 332 -11.85 -29.09 -9.27
C LYS A 332 -13.00 -28.83 -8.29
N ILE A 333 -13.03 -27.62 -7.71
CA ILE A 333 -14.18 -27.10 -6.97
C ILE A 333 -15.19 -26.58 -8.00
N LYS A 334 -16.42 -27.10 -7.99
CA LYS A 334 -17.40 -26.77 -9.03
C LYS A 334 -17.79 -25.29 -8.96
N ALA A 335 -17.61 -24.56 -10.06
CA ALA A 335 -18.07 -23.19 -10.18
C ALA A 335 -19.61 -23.11 -10.09
N PRO A 336 -20.18 -22.11 -9.38
CA PRO A 336 -21.62 -21.89 -9.39
C PRO A 336 -22.17 -21.51 -10.77
N ASP A 337 -23.44 -21.84 -11.03
CA ASP A 337 -24.08 -21.60 -12.32
C ASP A 337 -24.21 -20.09 -12.62
N GLU A 338 -24.03 -19.72 -13.90
CA GLU A 338 -24.18 -18.35 -14.40
C GLU A 338 -25.56 -18.13 -15.05
N PRO A 339 -26.10 -16.90 -15.06
CA PRO A 339 -25.52 -15.67 -14.54
C PRO A 339 -25.65 -15.51 -13.02
N ARG A 340 -24.61 -14.93 -12.41
CA ARG A 340 -24.50 -14.66 -10.97
C ARG A 340 -25.21 -13.38 -10.54
N ASN A 341 -26.54 -13.42 -10.54
CA ASN A 341 -27.37 -12.27 -10.14
C ASN A 341 -27.27 -11.92 -8.65
N ASP A 342 -26.92 -12.90 -7.81
CA ASP A 342 -26.63 -12.69 -6.38
C ASP A 342 -25.43 -11.76 -6.19
N LEU A 343 -24.41 -11.87 -7.05
CA LEU A 343 -23.26 -10.97 -7.04
C LEU A 343 -23.64 -9.54 -7.45
N VAL A 344 -24.60 -9.36 -8.35
CA VAL A 344 -25.11 -8.01 -8.69
C VAL A 344 -25.76 -7.35 -7.48
N ASP A 345 -26.49 -8.10 -6.68
CA ASP A 345 -27.14 -7.54 -5.49
C ASP A 345 -26.10 -7.17 -4.42
N VAL A 346 -25.10 -8.02 -4.15
CA VAL A 346 -24.07 -7.74 -3.13
C VAL A 346 -23.04 -6.70 -3.59
N PHE A 347 -22.51 -6.82 -4.81
CA PHE A 347 -21.43 -5.94 -5.31
C PHE A 347 -21.91 -4.61 -5.87
N LEU A 348 -23.14 -4.51 -6.38
CA LEU A 348 -23.57 -3.35 -7.16
C LEU A 348 -24.80 -2.62 -6.63
N LYS A 349 -25.71 -3.30 -5.93
CA LYS A 349 -26.96 -2.68 -5.45
C LYS A 349 -27.06 -2.54 -3.93
N GLY A 350 -26.29 -3.33 -3.19
CA GLY A 350 -26.58 -3.59 -1.79
C GLY A 350 -27.68 -4.65 -1.60
N VAL A 351 -27.66 -5.26 -0.41
CA VAL A 351 -28.56 -6.33 0.01
C VAL A 351 -29.87 -5.72 0.51
N LYS A 352 -30.99 -6.24 0.00
CA LYS A 352 -32.34 -5.78 0.37
C LYS A 352 -32.57 -5.94 1.87
N GLY A 353 -33.00 -4.86 2.53
CA GLY A 353 -33.24 -4.82 3.97
C GLY A 353 -31.99 -4.60 4.83
N LEU A 354 -30.82 -4.52 4.21
CA LEU A 354 -29.55 -4.17 4.87
C LEU A 354 -29.10 -2.78 4.44
N ASN A 355 -28.67 -2.63 3.18
CA ASN A 355 -27.97 -1.45 2.66
C ASN A 355 -28.30 -1.14 1.19
N GLN A 356 -29.44 -1.63 0.68
CA GLN A 356 -29.92 -1.27 -0.66
C GLN A 356 -30.70 0.05 -0.64
N PRO A 357 -30.22 1.12 -1.30
CA PRO A 357 -30.95 2.39 -1.37
C PRO A 357 -32.20 2.28 -2.28
N PRO A 358 -33.16 3.22 -2.16
CA PRO A 358 -34.27 3.33 -3.08
C PRO A 358 -33.75 3.69 -4.48
N HIS A 359 -34.48 3.29 -5.51
CA HIS A 359 -34.13 3.61 -6.92
C HIS A 359 -32.72 3.19 -7.35
N VAL A 360 -32.12 2.21 -6.67
CA VAL A 360 -30.72 1.83 -6.87
C VAL A 360 -30.37 1.53 -8.32
N ARG A 361 -29.36 2.22 -8.82
CA ARG A 361 -28.65 1.87 -10.04
C ARG A 361 -27.47 0.96 -9.69
N PRO A 362 -27.39 -0.26 -10.28
CA PRO A 362 -26.24 -1.13 -10.08
C PRO A 362 -24.94 -0.42 -10.43
N SER A 363 -24.05 -0.29 -9.44
CA SER A 363 -22.82 0.46 -9.52
C SER A 363 -21.84 0.05 -8.42
N GLU A 364 -20.56 0.06 -8.75
CA GLU A 364 -19.46 -0.32 -7.87
C GLU A 364 -19.15 0.83 -6.89
N MET A 365 -19.47 0.59 -5.62
CA MET A 365 -19.19 1.46 -4.48
C MET A 365 -19.54 0.72 -3.18
N LEU A 366 -18.93 1.11 -2.06
CA LEU A 366 -19.38 0.63 -0.75
C LEU A 366 -20.78 1.16 -0.47
N ARG A 367 -21.72 0.29 -0.08
CA ARG A 367 -23.06 0.69 0.35
C ARG A 367 -23.16 0.58 1.87
N LEU A 368 -23.30 1.72 2.55
CA LEU A 368 -23.37 1.79 4.00
C LEU A 368 -24.75 2.29 4.45
N ASN A 369 -25.45 1.49 5.25
CA ASN A 369 -26.58 1.94 6.03
C ASN A 369 -26.09 2.49 7.38
N THR A 370 -26.05 3.81 7.47
CA THR A 370 -25.55 4.54 8.64
C THR A 370 -26.48 4.46 9.87
N SER A 371 -27.70 3.92 9.72
CA SER A 371 -28.61 3.66 10.85
C SER A 371 -28.29 2.36 11.60
N ILE A 372 -27.50 1.46 10.99
CA ILE A 372 -27.03 0.24 11.65
C ILE A 372 -25.91 0.62 12.61
N LYS A 373 -26.12 0.31 13.89
CA LYS A 373 -25.15 0.65 14.94
C LYS A 373 -23.91 -0.25 14.85
N PRO A 374 -22.73 0.25 15.27
CA PRO A 374 -21.54 -0.57 15.43
C PRO A 374 -21.81 -1.81 16.30
N SER A 375 -21.23 -2.94 15.91
CA SER A 375 -21.33 -4.19 16.67
C SER A 375 -20.47 -4.14 17.93
N ALA A 376 -20.99 -4.69 19.03
CA ALA A 376 -20.25 -4.77 20.29
C ALA A 376 -19.03 -5.70 20.20
N GLU A 377 -19.17 -6.78 19.41
CA GLU A 377 -18.10 -7.69 19.05
C GLU A 377 -18.08 -7.81 17.53
N GLU A 378 -17.04 -7.29 16.90
CA GLU A 378 -16.89 -7.35 15.45
C GLU A 378 -16.54 -8.78 15.02
N LYS A 379 -17.27 -9.29 14.02
CA LYS A 379 -17.00 -10.59 13.42
C LYS A 379 -16.28 -10.39 12.09
N ARG A 380 -15.15 -11.06 11.88
CA ARG A 380 -14.32 -10.89 10.66
C ARG A 380 -15.08 -11.13 9.37
N LEU A 381 -16.04 -12.07 9.38
CA LEU A 381 -16.86 -12.45 8.23
C LEU A 381 -18.12 -11.58 8.06
N GLY A 382 -18.28 -10.53 8.86
CA GLY A 382 -19.39 -9.57 8.76
C GLY A 382 -20.76 -10.25 8.70
N VAL A 383 -21.52 -9.92 7.66
CA VAL A 383 -22.89 -10.42 7.49
C VAL A 383 -22.96 -11.93 7.33
N LEU A 384 -21.93 -12.58 6.79
CA LEU A 384 -21.90 -14.06 6.67
C LEU A 384 -21.90 -14.75 8.04
N ASP A 385 -21.37 -14.10 9.07
CA ASP A 385 -21.41 -14.58 10.46
C ASP A 385 -22.48 -13.84 11.30
N GLY A 386 -23.46 -13.19 10.66
CA GLY A 386 -24.59 -12.54 11.32
C GLY A 386 -24.29 -11.19 11.96
N ASP A 387 -23.16 -10.57 11.63
CA ASP A 387 -22.80 -9.21 12.02
C ASP A 387 -23.22 -8.21 10.93
N ASN A 388 -24.41 -7.62 11.10
CA ASN A 388 -24.97 -6.67 10.13
C ASN A 388 -24.23 -5.33 10.05
N ALA A 389 -23.32 -5.03 10.99
CA ALA A 389 -22.51 -3.82 10.93
C ALA A 389 -21.22 -4.00 10.09
N GLY A 390 -20.85 -5.25 9.78
CA GLY A 390 -19.72 -5.57 8.92
C GLY A 390 -20.07 -5.65 7.44
N PHE A 391 -19.06 -5.89 6.63
CA PHE A 391 -19.19 -6.06 5.18
C PHE A 391 -20.30 -7.08 4.82
N PRO A 392 -21.16 -6.79 3.82
CA PRO A 392 -21.11 -5.65 2.89
C PRO A 392 -21.80 -4.35 3.36
N ASN A 393 -22.23 -4.21 4.61
CA ASN A 393 -22.77 -2.93 5.11
C ASN A 393 -21.65 -1.93 5.38
N GLY A 394 -21.16 -1.28 4.32
CA GLY A 394 -19.87 -0.62 4.34
C GLY A 394 -18.74 -1.65 4.42
N ARG A 395 -17.60 -1.23 4.96
CA ARG A 395 -16.41 -2.06 5.18
C ARG A 395 -15.63 -1.51 6.37
N ARG A 396 -15.45 -2.30 7.41
CA ARG A 396 -14.56 -2.00 8.54
C ARG A 396 -13.13 -2.41 8.23
N LEU A 397 -12.16 -1.84 8.94
CA LEU A 397 -10.74 -2.20 8.79
C LEU A 397 -10.48 -3.68 9.08
N GLY A 398 -11.23 -4.28 10.01
CA GLY A 398 -11.10 -5.69 10.40
C GLY A 398 -12.00 -6.66 9.64
N ASP A 399 -12.79 -6.21 8.66
CA ASP A 399 -13.58 -7.11 7.83
C ASP A 399 -12.67 -7.88 6.87
N ASP A 400 -12.76 -9.20 6.91
CA ASP A 400 -12.01 -10.10 6.03
C ASP A 400 -12.71 -10.21 4.68
N VAL A 401 -12.62 -9.13 3.91
CA VAL A 401 -13.33 -9.01 2.64
C VAL A 401 -12.86 -10.02 1.60
N LEU A 402 -11.63 -10.56 1.73
CA LEU A 402 -11.13 -11.58 0.82
C LEU A 402 -11.83 -12.91 1.05
N ASP A 403 -11.89 -13.38 2.30
CA ASP A 403 -12.64 -14.59 2.64
C ASP A 403 -14.13 -14.43 2.37
N ILE A 404 -14.73 -13.30 2.75
CA ILE A 404 -16.15 -13.04 2.47
C ILE A 404 -16.43 -13.07 0.96
N ALA A 405 -15.63 -12.35 0.17
CA ALA A 405 -15.83 -12.30 -1.28
C ALA A 405 -15.60 -13.67 -1.93
N LEU A 406 -14.58 -14.42 -1.51
CA LEU A 406 -14.30 -15.74 -2.03
C LEU A 406 -15.45 -16.71 -1.76
N GLN A 407 -15.98 -16.74 -0.54
CA GLN A 407 -17.12 -17.60 -0.19
C GLN A 407 -18.36 -17.27 -1.02
N VAL A 408 -18.67 -15.97 -1.15
CA VAL A 408 -19.82 -15.50 -1.93
C VAL A 408 -19.63 -15.80 -3.42
N VAL A 409 -18.45 -15.54 -3.98
CA VAL A 409 -18.12 -15.84 -5.39
C VAL A 409 -18.11 -17.36 -5.67
N GLU A 410 -17.80 -18.21 -4.69
CA GLU A 410 -17.94 -19.67 -4.79
C GLU A 410 -19.33 -20.21 -4.39
N GLY A 411 -20.29 -19.32 -4.18
CA GLY A 411 -21.72 -19.64 -4.20
C GLY A 411 -22.39 -19.81 -2.85
N GLU A 412 -21.82 -19.26 -1.77
CA GLU A 412 -22.42 -19.26 -0.42
C GLU A 412 -23.89 -18.82 -0.45
N LEU A 413 -24.21 -17.80 -1.27
CA LEU A 413 -25.55 -17.22 -1.38
C LEU A 413 -26.52 -18.01 -2.29
N VAL A 414 -26.04 -18.98 -3.06
CA VAL A 414 -26.84 -19.76 -4.01
C VAL A 414 -26.87 -21.26 -3.67
N GLY A 415 -26.57 -21.59 -2.41
CA GLY A 415 -26.69 -22.93 -1.86
C GLY A 415 -25.41 -23.77 -1.89
N SER A 416 -24.29 -23.20 -2.34
CA SER A 416 -22.96 -23.82 -2.28
C SER A 416 -22.22 -23.37 -1.02
N LYS A 417 -22.67 -23.87 0.14
CA LYS A 417 -22.02 -23.54 1.42
C LYS A 417 -20.54 -23.93 1.41
N ASN A 418 -19.68 -23.04 1.86
CA ASN A 418 -18.24 -23.24 1.90
C ASN A 418 -17.58 -22.40 3.01
N ASP A 419 -16.31 -22.67 3.28
CA ASP A 419 -15.48 -22.01 4.29
C ASP A 419 -14.13 -21.59 3.67
N LEU A 420 -14.15 -21.24 2.38
CA LEU A 420 -12.95 -20.85 1.65
C LEU A 420 -12.36 -19.55 2.18
N GLY A 421 -11.05 -19.47 2.13
CA GLY A 421 -10.28 -18.30 2.52
C GLY A 421 -8.81 -18.40 2.13
N ASP A 422 -8.06 -17.31 2.32
CA ASP A 422 -6.61 -17.24 2.04
C ASP A 422 -5.72 -17.56 3.26
N ALA A 423 -6.36 -17.93 4.38
CA ALA A 423 -5.74 -18.22 5.67
C ALA A 423 -5.00 -17.03 6.33
N VAL A 424 -5.30 -15.79 5.92
CA VAL A 424 -4.87 -14.56 6.58
C VAL A 424 -6.09 -13.90 7.23
N ASP A 425 -6.38 -14.25 8.49
CA ASP A 425 -7.64 -13.85 9.13
C ASP A 425 -7.65 -12.42 9.73
N LYS A 426 -6.52 -11.69 9.67
CA LYS A 426 -6.35 -10.36 10.29
C LYS A 426 -5.08 -9.64 9.84
N ASN A 427 -5.07 -8.33 10.02
CA ASN A 427 -3.88 -7.49 9.93
C ASN A 427 -2.79 -7.85 10.98
N ASP A 428 -1.53 -7.58 10.65
CA ASP A 428 -0.38 -7.77 11.52
C ASP A 428 -0.31 -6.73 12.67
N GLN A 429 -0.90 -5.56 12.48
CA GLN A 429 -1.06 -4.55 13.54
C GLN A 429 -2.48 -4.49 14.10
N LYS A 430 -2.59 -4.03 15.35
CA LYS A 430 -3.89 -3.74 15.97
C LYS A 430 -4.36 -2.36 15.56
N PHE A 431 -5.60 -2.27 15.10
CA PHE A 431 -6.29 -1.00 14.87
C PHE A 431 -6.57 -0.25 16.19
N GLY A 432 -6.64 1.08 16.09
CA GLY A 432 -7.00 1.98 17.17
C GLY A 432 -8.50 1.92 17.51
N ALA A 433 -8.83 2.23 18.76
CA ALA A 433 -10.22 2.24 19.26
C ALA A 433 -10.95 3.58 19.03
N ALA A 434 -10.26 4.58 18.49
CA ALA A 434 -10.78 5.91 18.20
C ALA A 434 -10.17 6.41 16.89
N PHE A 435 -10.78 7.44 16.31
CA PHE A 435 -10.32 8.08 15.08
C PHE A 435 -8.81 8.41 15.16
N PRO A 436 -7.99 8.10 14.12
CA PRO A 436 -8.37 7.65 12.77
C PRO A 436 -8.52 6.12 12.61
N TYR A 437 -8.49 5.33 13.68
CA TYR A 437 -8.57 3.85 13.76
C TYR A 437 -7.48 3.06 13.03
N VAL A 438 -6.95 3.54 11.91
CA VAL A 438 -5.82 2.92 11.22
C VAL A 438 -4.58 2.84 12.11
N ALA A 439 -3.91 1.69 12.07
CA ALA A 439 -2.75 1.38 12.90
C ALA A 439 -1.57 2.29 12.59
N LEU A 440 -0.63 2.40 13.54
CA LEU A 440 0.58 3.18 13.34
C LEU A 440 1.44 2.53 12.25
N PRO A 441 2.03 3.33 11.34
CA PRO A 441 2.92 2.81 10.31
C PRO A 441 4.14 2.14 10.93
N THR A 442 4.58 1.08 10.26
CA THR A 442 5.84 0.42 10.55
C THR A 442 7.00 1.42 10.41
N SER A 443 7.91 1.40 11.38
CA SER A 443 9.04 2.34 11.44
C SER A 443 10.16 1.98 10.46
N GLY A 444 10.76 2.97 9.82
CA GLY A 444 11.91 2.81 8.93
C GLY A 444 13.19 2.30 9.60
N SER A 445 13.22 2.28 10.93
CA SER A 445 14.32 1.69 11.72
C SER A 445 14.09 0.22 12.10
N ARG A 446 13.18 -0.49 11.44
CA ARG A 446 12.89 -1.91 11.71
C ARG A 446 14.09 -2.82 11.42
N GLY A 447 14.27 -3.85 12.25
CA GLY A 447 15.29 -4.88 12.08
C GLY A 447 16.33 -4.95 13.20
N PRO A 448 17.23 -5.95 13.16
CA PRO A 448 18.28 -6.09 14.17
C PRO A 448 19.19 -4.88 14.17
N LEU A 449 19.33 -4.23 15.32
CA LEU A 449 20.44 -3.31 15.53
C LEU A 449 21.73 -4.11 15.35
N ALA A 450 22.71 -3.54 14.64
CA ALA A 450 24.03 -4.16 14.61
C ALA A 450 24.47 -4.45 16.05
N LYS A 451 24.99 -5.66 16.31
CA LYS A 451 25.54 -6.00 17.62
C LYS A 451 26.86 -5.25 17.74
N GLY A 452 27.09 -4.53 18.84
CA GLY A 452 28.41 -3.97 19.10
C GLY A 452 29.44 -5.10 19.11
N THR A 453 30.46 -5.03 18.27
CA THR A 453 31.55 -6.00 18.34
C THR A 453 32.64 -5.44 19.26
N THR A 454 33.22 -6.29 20.11
CA THR A 454 34.24 -5.87 21.10
C THR A 454 35.61 -5.58 20.48
N GLY A 455 35.68 -5.34 19.17
CA GLY A 455 36.92 -5.13 18.42
C GLY A 455 37.24 -3.64 18.27
N THR A 456 38.52 -3.29 18.41
CA THR A 456 39.06 -1.92 18.27
C THR A 456 39.01 -1.38 16.83
N ASN A 457 38.61 -2.19 15.84
CA ASN A 457 38.49 -1.83 14.42
C ASN A 457 37.03 -1.87 13.91
N ASP A 458 36.05 -1.79 14.81
CA ASP A 458 34.64 -1.73 14.43
C ASP A 458 34.33 -0.37 13.78
N VAL A 459 33.61 -0.39 12.65
CA VAL A 459 33.13 0.81 11.94
C VAL A 459 32.30 1.70 12.86
N ARG A 460 31.60 1.13 13.86
CA ARG A 460 30.90 1.94 14.87
C ARG A 460 31.83 2.67 15.83
N ASN A 461 32.92 2.03 16.24
CA ASN A 461 33.93 2.69 17.08
C ASN A 461 34.66 3.75 16.25
N GLN A 462 34.99 3.46 14.99
CA GLN A 462 35.61 4.43 14.08
C GLN A 462 34.71 5.62 13.75
N LEU A 463 33.40 5.39 13.51
CA LEU A 463 32.44 6.47 13.27
C LEU A 463 32.14 7.23 14.57
N GLY A 464 32.01 6.53 15.70
CA GLY A 464 31.84 7.14 17.02
C GLY A 464 33.02 8.00 17.43
N ASP A 465 34.25 7.52 17.22
CA ASP A 465 35.50 8.23 17.48
C ASP A 465 35.69 9.40 16.49
N ALA A 466 35.29 9.24 15.22
CA ALA A 466 35.33 10.31 14.21
C ALA A 466 34.26 11.39 14.40
N LEU A 467 33.15 11.07 15.07
CA LEU A 467 32.04 11.99 15.37
C LEU A 467 32.12 12.59 16.78
N GLN A 468 33.12 12.25 17.59
CA GLN A 468 33.39 13.01 18.81
C GLN A 468 33.81 14.43 18.41
N PRO A 469 33.19 15.49 18.97
CA PRO A 469 33.72 16.83 18.84
C PRO A 469 35.18 16.81 19.29
N ALA A 470 36.06 17.54 18.61
CA ALA A 470 37.44 17.74 19.07
C ALA A 470 37.42 18.48 20.42
N GLY A 471 37.12 17.76 21.49
CA GLY A 471 37.18 18.23 22.86
C GLY A 471 38.64 18.44 23.19
N GLY A 472 39.00 19.70 23.48
CA GLY A 472 40.36 20.17 23.65
C GLY A 472 41.21 19.27 24.53
N ALA A 473 42.03 18.43 23.89
CA ALA A 473 43.15 17.79 24.53
C ALA A 473 44.32 18.79 24.51
N THR A 474 44.49 19.49 25.63
CA THR A 474 45.78 20.03 26.03
C THR A 474 46.80 18.88 26.04
N GLY A 475 47.62 18.77 24.99
CA GLY A 475 48.57 17.66 24.88
C GLY A 475 49.42 17.76 23.62
N THR A 476 50.49 18.54 23.71
CA THR A 476 51.65 18.65 22.82
C THR A 476 51.95 17.45 21.90
N GLY A 477 51.99 17.70 20.59
CA GLY A 477 52.61 16.81 19.59
C GLY A 477 52.18 17.16 18.16
N GLY A 478 52.95 18.03 17.50
CA GLY A 478 52.57 18.64 16.21
C GLY A 478 52.37 17.65 15.06
N MET A 479 51.21 17.75 14.43
CA MET A 479 50.99 17.48 13.00
C MET A 479 50.02 18.55 12.50
N ASP A 480 50.44 19.32 11.49
CA ASP A 480 49.65 20.41 10.93
C ASP A 480 48.33 19.89 10.34
N ASP A 481 47.24 20.64 10.55
CA ASP A 481 45.85 20.33 10.13
C ASP A 481 45.72 19.98 8.64
N THR A 482 46.66 20.43 7.81
CA THR A 482 46.72 20.12 6.38
C THR A 482 47.00 18.64 6.10
N THR A 483 47.70 17.96 7.00
CA THR A 483 48.05 16.53 6.88
C THR A 483 46.83 15.63 7.17
N LEU A 484 45.95 16.04 8.10
CA LEU A 484 44.72 15.31 8.44
C LEU A 484 43.67 15.41 7.32
N ILE A 485 43.54 16.58 6.68
CA ILE A 485 42.68 16.76 5.50
C ILE A 485 43.22 16.00 4.28
N ALA A 486 44.55 15.92 4.12
CA ALA A 486 45.16 15.15 3.04
C ALA A 486 44.99 13.63 3.22
N VAL A 487 45.03 13.12 4.46
CA VAL A 487 44.84 11.68 4.76
C VAL A 487 43.38 11.26 4.60
N SER A 488 42.41 12.10 4.96
CA SER A 488 40.97 11.82 4.74
C SER A 488 40.57 11.91 3.26
N ALA A 489 41.12 12.89 2.51
CA ALA A 489 40.94 12.96 1.05
C ALA A 489 41.61 11.79 0.31
N ALA A 490 42.78 11.33 0.76
CA ALA A 490 43.48 10.18 0.18
C ALA A 490 42.77 8.84 0.43
N SER A 491 42.15 8.66 1.60
CA SER A 491 41.39 7.44 1.93
C SER A 491 40.02 7.39 1.24
N GLY A 492 39.35 8.53 1.06
CA GLY A 492 38.17 8.66 0.18
C GLY A 492 38.50 8.35 -1.28
N ALA A 493 39.60 8.91 -1.81
CA ALA A 493 40.05 8.65 -3.18
C ALA A 493 40.46 7.18 -3.41
N ALA A 494 41.07 6.52 -2.42
CA ALA A 494 41.41 5.10 -2.48
C ALA A 494 40.18 4.19 -2.51
N GLY A 495 39.12 4.54 -1.76
CA GLY A 495 37.83 3.83 -1.79
C GLY A 495 37.14 3.90 -3.15
N PHE A 496 37.10 5.09 -3.76
CA PHE A 496 36.55 5.27 -5.12
C PHE A 496 37.39 4.59 -6.21
N LEU A 497 38.72 4.55 -6.06
CA LEU A 497 39.63 3.83 -6.96
C LEU A 497 39.46 2.31 -6.87
N LEU A 498 39.21 1.75 -5.69
CA LEU A 498 38.96 0.30 -5.51
C LEU A 498 37.62 -0.13 -6.11
N VAL A 499 36.56 0.68 -5.95
CA VAL A 499 35.27 0.43 -6.59
C VAL A 499 35.35 0.61 -8.12
N GLY A 500 36.05 1.65 -8.59
CA GLY A 500 36.28 1.89 -10.01
C GLY A 500 37.11 0.80 -10.70
N THR A 501 38.15 0.29 -10.05
CA THR A 501 38.98 -0.81 -10.57
C THR A 501 38.24 -2.15 -10.54
N ALA A 502 37.40 -2.41 -9.54
CA ALA A 502 36.52 -3.59 -9.53
C ALA A 502 35.49 -3.54 -10.68
N LEU A 503 34.90 -2.37 -10.96
CA LEU A 503 33.98 -2.17 -12.08
C LEU A 503 34.66 -2.24 -13.46
N LEU A 504 35.89 -1.75 -13.58
CA LEU A 504 36.68 -1.84 -14.82
C LEU A 504 37.20 -3.25 -15.07
N TRP A 505 37.58 -3.98 -14.04
CA TRP A 505 37.94 -5.41 -14.11
C TRP A 505 36.73 -6.27 -14.51
N TRP A 506 35.55 -5.97 -13.97
CA TRP A 506 34.28 -6.61 -14.35
C TRP A 506 33.87 -6.29 -15.80
N ARG A 507 34.06 -5.06 -16.27
CA ARG A 507 33.83 -4.66 -17.67
C ARG A 507 34.88 -5.22 -18.64
N GLY A 508 36.14 -5.36 -18.23
CA GLY A 508 37.21 -5.95 -19.03
C GLY A 508 36.99 -7.45 -19.32
N ARG A 509 36.40 -8.18 -18.36
CA ARG A 509 35.99 -9.57 -18.55
C ARG A 509 34.80 -9.76 -19.50
N ARG A 510 33.99 -8.72 -19.76
CA ARG A 510 32.89 -8.74 -20.75
C ARG A 510 33.31 -8.41 -22.18
N ARG A 511 34.58 -8.08 -22.43
CA ARG A 511 35.13 -7.85 -23.78
C ARG A 511 36.05 -8.97 -24.28
N ALA A 512 36.25 -10.00 -23.47
CA ALA A 512 37.07 -11.17 -23.81
C ALA A 512 36.23 -12.45 -24.00
N TYR A 513 34.91 -12.31 -24.14
CA TYR A 513 33.99 -13.36 -24.55
C TYR A 513 33.04 -12.83 -25.61
#